data_AF-A0A2N5WXI0-F1
#
_entry.id   AF-A0A2N5WXI0-F1
#
_cell.length_a   1.000
_cell.length_b   1.000
_cell.length_c   1.000
_cell.angle_alpha   90.00
_cell.angle_beta   90.00
_cell.angle_gamma   90.00
#
_symmetry.space_group_name_H-M   'P 1'
#
loop_
_entity.id
_entity.type
_entity.pdbx_description
1 polymer ?
#
loop_
_entity_poly.entity_id
_entity_poly.type
_entity_poly.pdbx_seq_one_letter_code
_entity_poly.pdbx_strand_id
1 'polypeptide(L)'
;MLFPRLLNVGAGMALLLAMTTASAESLESAANDLCEKVKACSLAELNQQELTPELKAMMEPILEGMCAAMSEGIQEVPVEHELYASAVACMRSMANLSCADFRDGSRVETPECLSYREKAEKIYNGS
;
A
#
# COMPACT_ATOMS: atom_id res chain seq x y z
N MET A 1 -8.19 31.66 17.13
CA MET A 1 -7.81 32.91 16.42
C MET A 1 -7.28 32.46 15.06
N LEU A 2 -7.66 32.94 13.88
CA LEU A 2 -8.61 33.94 13.43
C LEU A 2 -8.61 33.74 11.89
N PHE A 3 -9.70 33.35 11.21
CA PHE A 3 -9.81 33.60 9.77
C PHE A 3 -11.26 33.92 9.39
N PRO A 4 -11.48 34.97 8.57
CA PRO A 4 -12.70 35.75 8.56
C PRO A 4 -13.77 35.17 7.63
N ARG A 5 -15.03 35.32 8.03
CA ARG A 5 -16.17 35.34 7.11
C ARG A 5 -16.09 36.63 6.31
N LEU A 6 -15.93 36.56 4.99
CA LEU A 6 -16.41 37.59 4.08
C LEU A 6 -17.19 36.92 2.95
N LEU A 7 -18.50 37.19 2.98
CA LEU A 7 -19.45 36.99 1.90
C LEU A 7 -18.93 37.67 0.63
N ASN A 8 -19.04 36.99 -0.51
CA ASN A 8 -19.45 37.67 -1.74
C ASN A 8 -20.26 36.69 -2.60
N VAL A 9 -21.57 36.96 -2.70
CA VAL A 9 -22.52 36.24 -3.55
C VAL A 9 -22.43 36.89 -4.93
N GLY A 10 -21.71 36.24 -5.84
CA GLY A 10 -21.60 36.64 -7.24
C GLY A 10 -21.87 35.45 -8.13
N ALA A 11 -22.91 35.56 -8.97
CA ALA A 11 -23.30 34.55 -9.95
C ALA A 11 -22.12 34.21 -10.88
N GLY A 12 -21.63 32.99 -10.77
CA GLY A 12 -20.54 32.47 -11.58
C GLY A 12 -20.38 30.98 -11.28
N MET A 13 -20.40 30.18 -12.34
CA MET A 13 -20.24 28.71 -12.39
C MET A 13 -19.42 28.17 -11.20
N ALA A 14 -20.09 27.54 -10.23
CA ALA A 14 -19.48 27.01 -9.02
C ALA A 14 -18.64 25.77 -9.37
N LEU A 15 -17.36 25.99 -9.67
CA LEU A 15 -16.34 24.96 -9.75
C LEU A 15 -16.11 24.44 -8.31
N LEU A 16 -16.75 23.33 -7.97
CA LEU A 16 -16.47 22.56 -6.76
C LEU A 16 -15.03 22.04 -6.84
N LEU A 17 -14.09 22.84 -6.34
CA LEU A 17 -12.76 22.38 -5.97
C LEU A 17 -12.94 21.46 -4.77
N ALA A 18 -13.11 20.16 -5.06
CA ALA A 18 -12.92 19.11 -4.09
C ALA A 18 -11.48 19.23 -3.60
N MET A 19 -11.32 19.77 -2.40
CA MET A 19 -10.07 19.74 -1.66
C MET A 19 -9.84 18.27 -1.31
N THR A 20 -9.21 17.52 -2.21
CA THR A 20 -8.69 16.20 -1.87
C THR A 20 -7.64 16.42 -0.80
N THR A 21 -7.99 16.11 0.44
CA THR A 21 -7.03 16.00 1.53
C THR A 21 -6.07 14.89 1.14
N ALA A 22 -4.91 15.25 0.57
CA ALA A 22 -3.78 14.35 0.46
C ALA A 22 -3.34 14.06 1.91
N SER A 23 -3.87 12.98 2.47
CA SER A 23 -3.41 12.46 3.74
C SER A 23 -1.91 12.22 3.62
N ALA A 24 -1.12 12.73 4.56
CA ALA A 24 0.29 12.36 4.66
C ALA A 24 0.34 10.89 5.04
N GLU A 25 0.35 10.02 4.04
CA GLU A 25 0.20 8.59 4.22
C GLU A 25 1.53 7.95 4.58
N SER A 26 1.51 7.15 5.65
CA SER A 26 2.70 6.58 6.25
C SER A 26 3.12 5.28 5.56
N LEU A 27 4.39 4.94 5.73
CA LEU A 27 4.97 3.65 5.35
C LEU A 27 4.22 2.48 6.01
N GLU A 28 3.89 2.62 7.29
CA GLU A 28 3.11 1.64 8.05
C GLU A 28 1.73 1.39 7.42
N SER A 29 0.99 2.46 7.10
CA SER A 29 -0.32 2.34 6.45
C SER A 29 -0.21 1.66 5.09
N ALA A 30 0.75 2.09 4.26
CA ALA A 30 0.96 1.48 2.94
C ALA A 30 1.32 -0.01 3.01
N ALA A 31 2.10 -0.39 4.02
CA ALA A 31 2.48 -1.77 4.23
C ALA A 31 1.32 -2.62 4.77
N ASN A 32 0.47 -2.05 5.64
CA ASN A 32 -0.74 -2.71 6.10
C ASN A 32 -1.72 -2.95 4.94
N ASP A 33 -1.90 -1.96 4.06
CA ASP A 33 -2.74 -2.11 2.86
C ASP A 33 -2.23 -3.24 1.95
N LEU A 34 -0.90 -3.29 1.74
CA LEU A 34 -0.27 -4.37 0.98
C LEU A 34 -0.44 -5.72 1.68
N CYS A 35 -0.29 -5.80 3.00
CA CYS A 35 -0.48 -7.07 3.69
C CYS A 35 -1.91 -7.59 3.56
N GLU A 36 -2.91 -6.75 3.83
CA GLU A 36 -4.31 -7.14 3.72
C GLU A 36 -4.64 -7.60 2.29
N LYS A 37 -3.99 -7.00 1.29
CA LYS A 37 -4.08 -7.46 -0.09
C LYS A 37 -3.55 -8.88 -0.26
N VAL A 38 -2.33 -9.15 0.20
CA VAL A 38 -1.70 -10.48 0.09
C VAL A 38 -2.55 -11.52 0.85
N LYS A 39 -3.01 -11.19 2.06
CA LYS A 39 -3.89 -12.05 2.87
C LYS A 39 -5.18 -12.39 2.13
N ALA A 40 -5.86 -11.39 1.59
CA ALA A 40 -7.08 -11.60 0.82
C ALA A 40 -6.84 -12.50 -0.40
N CYS A 41 -5.72 -12.33 -1.10
CA CYS A 41 -5.36 -13.17 -2.23
C CYS A 41 -5.04 -14.61 -1.82
N SER A 42 -4.27 -14.82 -0.75
CA SER A 42 -3.98 -16.15 -0.20
C SER A 42 -5.25 -16.88 0.26
N LEU A 43 -6.18 -16.17 0.91
CA LEU A 43 -7.49 -16.72 1.29
C LEU A 43 -8.33 -17.09 0.06
N ALA A 44 -8.34 -16.24 -0.97
CA ALA A 44 -9.05 -16.52 -2.21
C ALA A 44 -8.47 -17.75 -2.94
N GLU A 45 -7.14 -17.94 -2.90
CA GLU A 45 -6.48 -19.12 -3.45
C GLU A 45 -6.79 -20.39 -2.65
N LEU A 46 -6.73 -20.33 -1.32
CA LEU A 46 -7.12 -21.43 -0.45
C LEU A 46 -8.55 -21.92 -0.72
N ASN A 47 -9.47 -20.99 -0.95
CA ASN A 47 -10.84 -21.31 -1.25
C ASN A 47 -11.03 -21.97 -2.61
N GLN A 48 -10.16 -21.68 -3.58
CA GLN A 48 -10.14 -22.31 -4.90
C GLN A 48 -9.45 -23.69 -4.90
N GLN A 49 -8.63 -24.00 -3.89
CA GLN A 49 -8.01 -25.31 -3.77
C GLN A 49 -9.00 -26.35 -3.20
N GLU A 50 -8.92 -27.57 -3.73
CA GLU A 50 -9.66 -28.73 -3.25
C GLU A 50 -9.04 -29.30 -1.96
N LEU A 51 -9.00 -28.49 -0.91
CA LEU A 51 -8.56 -28.91 0.42
C LEU A 51 -9.75 -29.42 1.25
N THR A 52 -9.46 -30.32 2.18
CA THR A 52 -10.45 -30.74 3.18
C THR A 52 -10.84 -29.55 4.08
N PRO A 53 -12.06 -29.54 4.64
CA PRO A 53 -12.49 -28.48 5.57
C PRO A 53 -11.55 -28.32 6.77
N GLU A 54 -11.01 -29.43 7.26
CA GLU A 54 -10.05 -29.46 8.37
C GLU A 54 -8.74 -28.75 8.02
N LEU A 55 -8.21 -28.97 6.81
CA LEU A 55 -7.00 -28.28 6.36
C LEU A 55 -7.23 -26.78 6.13
N LYS A 56 -8.40 -26.38 5.62
CA LYS A 56 -8.76 -24.96 5.49
C LYS A 56 -8.82 -24.27 6.86
N ALA A 57 -9.48 -24.89 7.84
CA ALA A 57 -9.58 -24.38 9.20
C ALA A 57 -8.20 -24.25 9.89
N MET A 58 -7.23 -25.10 9.54
CA MET A 58 -5.86 -24.98 10.03
C MET A 58 -5.09 -23.81 9.40
N MET A 59 -5.38 -23.46 8.14
CA MET A 59 -4.64 -22.41 7.41
C MET A 59 -5.18 -21.00 7.62
N GLU A 60 -6.49 -20.84 7.90
CA GLU A 60 -7.11 -19.55 8.23
C GLU A 60 -6.36 -18.77 9.32
N PRO A 61 -6.08 -19.32 10.52
CA PRO A 61 -5.39 -18.57 11.58
C PRO A 61 -3.94 -18.21 11.21
N ILE A 62 -3.28 -19.00 10.35
CA ILE A 62 -1.94 -18.70 9.85
C ILE A 62 -1.98 -17.44 8.97
N LEU A 63 -2.99 -17.34 8.08
CA LEU A 63 -3.17 -16.16 7.23
C LEU A 63 -3.65 -14.95 8.01
N GLU A 64 -4.42 -15.14 9.09
CA GLU A 64 -4.81 -14.06 9.99
C GLU A 64 -3.60 -13.45 10.72
N GLY A 65 -2.62 -14.28 11.11
CA GLY A 65 -1.38 -13.82 11.75
C GLY A 65 -0.34 -13.22 10.80
N MET A 66 -0.51 -13.38 9.49
CA MET A 66 0.50 -12.99 8.50
C MET A 66 0.83 -11.49 8.53
N CYS A 67 -0.16 -10.64 8.74
CA CYS A 67 0.07 -9.18 8.76
C CYS A 67 0.84 -8.71 9.98
N ALA A 68 0.64 -9.33 11.14
CA ALA A 68 1.48 -9.04 12.29
C ALA A 68 2.96 -9.36 11.99
N ALA A 69 3.22 -10.54 11.41
CA ALA A 69 4.56 -10.95 11.03
C ALA A 69 5.19 -10.05 9.95
N MET A 70 4.41 -9.60 8.96
CA MET A 70 4.89 -8.66 7.95
C MET A 70 5.25 -7.30 8.57
N SER A 71 4.41 -6.78 9.47
CA SER A 71 4.64 -5.51 10.15
C SER A 71 5.90 -5.52 11.02
N GLU A 72 6.19 -6.62 11.71
CA GLU A 72 7.43 -6.79 12.48
C GLU A 72 8.70 -6.71 11.61
N GLY A 73 8.60 -7.06 10.33
CA GLY A 73 9.71 -7.01 9.38
C GLY A 73 9.99 -5.61 8.79
N ILE A 74 9.09 -4.65 8.98
CA ILE A 74 9.25 -3.29 8.46
C ILE A 74 10.13 -2.51 9.43
N GLN A 75 11.34 -2.17 8.98
CA GLN A 75 12.17 -1.24 9.74
C GLN A 75 11.63 0.18 9.61
N GLU A 76 11.65 0.92 10.72
CA GLU A 76 11.33 2.34 10.71
C GLU A 76 12.33 3.09 9.83
N VAL A 77 11.87 3.52 8.66
CA VAL A 77 12.59 4.47 7.81
C VAL A 77 12.17 5.87 8.24
N PRO A 78 13.10 6.78 8.58
CA PRO A 78 12.76 8.16 8.90
C PRO A 78 11.92 8.78 7.78
N VAL A 79 10.89 9.53 8.15
CA VAL A 79 9.99 10.18 7.17
C VAL A 79 10.73 11.17 6.27
N GLU A 80 11.86 11.70 6.73
CA GLU A 80 12.75 12.60 6.01
C GLU A 80 13.71 11.88 5.05
N HIS A 81 13.79 10.54 5.13
CA HIS A 81 14.65 9.78 4.24
C HIS A 81 14.17 9.95 2.80
N GLU A 82 15.10 10.22 1.88
CA GLU A 82 14.77 10.52 0.47
C GLU A 82 14.04 9.37 -0.26
N LEU A 83 14.16 8.15 0.28
CA LEU A 83 13.44 6.97 -0.21
C LEU A 83 12.03 6.77 0.35
N TYR A 84 11.67 7.47 1.44
CA TYR A 84 10.42 7.23 2.18
C TYR A 84 9.19 7.29 1.26
N ALA A 85 9.04 8.41 0.54
CA ALA A 85 7.90 8.62 -0.35
C ALA A 85 7.84 7.59 -1.49
N SER A 86 8.98 7.19 -2.06
CA SER A 86 9.01 6.15 -3.09
C SER A 86 8.70 4.75 -2.55
N ALA A 87 9.09 4.44 -1.31
CA ALA A 87 8.75 3.18 -0.67
C ALA A 87 7.23 3.08 -0.40
N VAL A 88 6.63 4.16 0.10
CA VAL A 88 5.17 4.29 0.28
C VAL A 88 4.44 4.08 -1.04
N ALA A 89 4.90 4.74 -2.12
CA ALA A 89 4.30 4.62 -3.45
C ALA A 89 4.38 3.18 -4.00
N CYS A 90 5.54 2.52 -3.85
CA CYS A 90 5.72 1.12 -4.26
C CYS A 90 4.71 0.20 -3.55
N MET A 91 4.63 0.23 -2.22
CA MET A 91 3.73 -0.67 -1.49
C MET A 91 2.26 -0.47 -1.85
N ARG A 92 1.83 0.78 -2.09
CA ARG A 92 0.47 1.08 -2.54
C ARG A 92 0.16 0.59 -3.93
N SER A 93 1.10 0.77 -4.86
CA SER A 93 0.93 0.27 -6.22
C SER A 93 0.75 -1.25 -6.22
N MET A 94 1.48 -1.96 -5.35
CA MET A 94 1.32 -3.41 -5.16
C MET A 94 -0.03 -3.77 -4.54
N ALA A 95 -0.50 -3.02 -3.53
CA ALA A 95 -1.82 -3.24 -2.93
C ALA A 95 -2.98 -3.13 -3.94
N ASN A 96 -2.78 -2.35 -5.02
CA ASN A 96 -3.74 -2.18 -6.10
C ASN A 96 -3.71 -3.27 -7.19
N LEU A 97 -2.72 -4.17 -7.19
CA LEU A 97 -2.63 -5.28 -8.15
C LEU A 97 -3.80 -6.25 -8.01
N SER A 98 -4.07 -7.09 -9.02
CA SER A 98 -5.03 -8.18 -8.87
C SER A 98 -4.38 -9.39 -8.19
N CYS A 99 -5.18 -10.30 -7.61
CA CYS A 99 -4.62 -11.55 -7.07
C CYS A 99 -3.99 -12.43 -8.15
N ALA A 100 -4.42 -12.30 -9.41
CA ALA A 100 -3.77 -13.00 -10.52
C ALA A 100 -2.35 -12.49 -10.77
N ASP A 101 -2.08 -11.21 -10.49
CA ASP A 101 -0.75 -10.62 -10.66
C ASP A 101 0.22 -11.09 -9.57
N PHE A 102 -0.26 -11.22 -8.33
CA PHE A 102 0.53 -11.82 -7.23
C PHE A 102 0.92 -13.28 -7.52
N ARG A 103 0.03 -14.03 -8.17
CA ARG A 103 0.23 -15.45 -8.47
C ARG A 103 1.22 -15.71 -9.61
N ASP A 104 1.39 -14.76 -10.52
CA ASP A 104 2.30 -14.88 -11.67
C ASP A 104 3.75 -14.50 -11.33
N GLY A 105 4.03 -13.95 -10.13
CA GLY A 105 5.36 -13.65 -9.57
C GLY A 105 6.21 -12.60 -10.33
N SER A 106 6.01 -12.47 -11.63
CA SER A 106 6.67 -11.57 -12.58
C SER A 106 5.99 -10.19 -12.68
N ARG A 107 4.78 -10.04 -12.11
CA ARG A 107 3.96 -8.82 -12.20
C ARG A 107 3.87 -8.02 -10.90
N VAL A 108 4.62 -8.43 -9.88
CA VAL A 108 4.68 -7.73 -8.60
C VAL A 108 5.60 -6.50 -8.68
N GLU A 109 6.42 -6.42 -9.72
CA GLU A 109 7.26 -5.26 -10.03
C GLU A 109 6.46 -4.18 -10.78
N THR A 110 5.89 -3.25 -10.03
CA THR A 110 5.17 -2.09 -10.56
C THR A 110 6.14 -0.97 -10.99
N PRO A 111 5.70 -0.01 -11.82
CA PRO A 111 6.50 1.19 -12.14
C PRO A 111 6.99 1.97 -10.92
N GLU A 112 6.19 2.03 -9.86
CA GLU A 112 6.55 2.71 -8.60
C GLU A 112 7.64 1.94 -7.85
N CYS A 113 7.58 0.61 -7.82
CA CYS A 113 8.61 -0.22 -7.23
C CYS A 113 9.91 -0.21 -8.03
N LEU A 114 9.83 -0.14 -9.36
CA LEU A 114 10.98 0.11 -10.23
C LEU A 114 11.65 1.44 -9.87
N SER A 115 10.88 2.52 -9.77
CA SER A 115 11.41 3.84 -9.41
C SER A 115 12.05 3.85 -8.01
N TYR A 116 11.43 3.17 -7.04
CA TYR A 116 12.01 3.00 -5.70
C TYR A 116 13.36 2.29 -5.76
N ARG A 117 13.44 1.14 -6.46
CA ARG A 117 14.69 0.39 -6.64
C ARG A 117 15.77 1.23 -7.29
N GLU A 118 15.48 1.88 -8.42
CA GLU A 118 16.45 2.71 -9.13
C GLU A 118 16.99 3.85 -8.26
N LYS A 119 16.14 4.46 -7.42
CA LYS A 119 16.59 5.47 -6.46
C LYS A 119 17.48 4.86 -5.38
N ALA A 120 17.08 3.72 -4.80
CA ALA A 120 17.86 3.05 -3.79
C ALA A 120 19.25 2.62 -4.32
N GLU A 121 19.32 2.10 -5.53
CA GLU A 121 20.58 1.75 -6.20
C GLU A 121 21.47 2.97 -6.42
N LYS A 122 20.91 4.10 -6.86
CA LYS A 122 21.69 5.34 -7.01
C LYS A 122 22.29 5.83 -5.68
N ILE A 123 21.56 5.69 -4.59
CA ILE A 123 21.97 6.15 -3.26
C ILE A 123 23.02 5.21 -2.64
N TYR A 124 22.83 3.89 -2.77
CA TYR A 124 23.66 2.91 -2.06
C TYR A 124 24.74 2.24 -2.92
N ASN A 125 24.54 2.08 -4.23
CA ASN A 125 25.52 1.46 -5.15
C ASN A 125 26.37 2.49 -5.92
N GLY A 126 26.06 3.78 -5.80
CA GLY A 126 26.84 4.89 -6.36
C GLY A 126 27.98 5.40 -5.46
N SER A 127 28.32 4.66 -4.40
CA SER A 127 29.37 4.99 -3.42
C SER A 127 30.78 4.70 -3.94
#